data_AF-A0A0G4F930-F1
#
_entry.id   AF-A0A0G4F930-F1
#
_cell.length_a   1.000
_cell.length_b   1.000
_cell.length_c   1.000
_cell.angle_alpha   90.00
_cell.angle_beta   90.00
_cell.angle_gamma   90.00
#
_symmetry.space_group_name_H-M   'P 1'
#
loop_
_entity.id
_entity.type
_entity.pdbx_description
1 polymer ?
#
loop_
_entity_poly.entity_id
_entity_poly.type
_entity_poly.pdbx_seq_one_letter_code
_entity_poly.pdbx_strand_id
1 'polypeptide(L)'
;MPGRSSSAVTANGANAKKTKKEAHNPPPESKKTSAAHAKKKPDSARASGTNLKKMTLKDAIAHFLGTQTDVVGLATIKKAMSDTYGFAAGSAFNKRLAKTLTEMVDSETIGKNRGSYHAGKDSVAGINIALREEKRAEAERREAAGDIKCPFCERWCSGLTCFVGEDSIARGGEYRCEHAGCRKTLWTWISDGYTIGRPVEYKVAYKGLYKN
;
A
#
# COMPACT_ATOMS: atom_id res chain seq x y z
N MET A 1 58.02 -45.65 -4.94
CA MET A 1 57.47 -46.75 -5.76
C MET A 1 55.96 -46.58 -5.88
N PRO A 2 55.32 -47.05 -6.97
CA PRO A 2 54.03 -46.50 -7.43
C PRO A 2 52.80 -47.34 -7.10
N GLY A 3 51.62 -46.70 -7.15
CA GLY A 3 50.30 -47.33 -7.04
C GLY A 3 49.26 -46.59 -7.90
N ARG A 4 49.41 -46.64 -9.23
CA ARG A 4 48.39 -46.14 -10.18
C ARG A 4 47.18 -47.08 -10.17
N SER A 5 45.98 -46.50 -10.33
CA SER A 5 44.94 -47.08 -11.19
C SER A 5 44.00 -45.97 -11.69
N SER A 6 43.81 -45.91 -13.00
CA SER A 6 42.88 -44.99 -13.66
C SER A 6 42.01 -45.77 -14.64
N SER A 7 40.70 -45.56 -14.59
CA SER A 7 39.74 -45.80 -15.67
C SER A 7 38.68 -44.69 -15.58
N ALA A 8 38.45 -43.84 -16.59
CA ALA A 8 37.99 -44.13 -17.96
C ALA A 8 36.51 -44.56 -17.95
N VAL A 9 35.57 -43.68 -18.35
CA VAL A 9 35.07 -43.50 -19.75
C VAL A 9 34.29 -44.74 -20.21
N THR A 10 32.96 -44.68 -20.38
CA THR A 10 32.22 -44.30 -21.62
C THR A 10 30.73 -44.15 -21.21
N ALA A 11 29.98 -43.07 -21.43
CA ALA A 11 29.40 -42.50 -22.66
C ALA A 11 28.33 -43.37 -23.38
N ASN A 12 27.45 -42.71 -24.16
CA ASN A 12 26.22 -43.19 -24.82
C ASN A 12 24.98 -43.36 -23.90
N GLY A 13 23.76 -42.97 -24.30
CA GLY A 13 23.35 -42.16 -25.46
C GLY A 13 21.91 -42.41 -25.94
N ALA A 14 21.36 -41.48 -26.74
CA ALA A 14 20.16 -41.63 -27.61
C ALA A 14 18.78 -41.90 -26.95
N ASN A 15 17.62 -41.62 -27.58
CA ASN A 15 17.23 -40.56 -28.53
C ASN A 15 15.67 -40.46 -28.63
N ALA A 16 15.16 -39.27 -29.00
CA ALA A 16 13.88 -38.95 -29.67
C ALA A 16 12.54 -39.68 -29.36
N LYS A 17 11.52 -38.87 -29.03
CA LYS A 17 10.30 -38.55 -29.85
C LYS A 17 9.47 -37.46 -29.10
N LYS A 18 8.87 -36.40 -29.70
CA LYS A 18 7.84 -36.28 -30.78
C LYS A 18 6.53 -37.01 -30.40
N THR A 19 5.29 -36.53 -30.55
CA THR A 19 4.60 -35.35 -31.18
C THR A 19 3.10 -35.38 -30.74
N LYS A 20 2.15 -34.42 -30.89
CA LYS A 20 2.06 -33.00 -31.35
C LYS A 20 0.57 -32.53 -31.29
N LYS A 21 0.28 -31.24 -30.97
CA LYS A 21 -1.01 -30.49 -31.17
C LYS A 21 -2.22 -30.87 -30.24
N GLU A 22 -2.95 -29.89 -29.66
CA GLU A 22 -4.19 -29.16 -30.10
C GLU A 22 -5.48 -30.02 -30.17
N ALA A 23 -6.72 -29.54 -29.89
CA ALA A 23 -7.25 -28.34 -29.20
C ALA A 23 -8.80 -28.46 -29.02
N HIS A 24 -9.46 -27.40 -28.51
CA HIS A 24 -10.86 -26.98 -28.77
C HIS A 24 -12.05 -27.44 -27.87
N ASN A 25 -12.38 -26.57 -26.89
CA ASN A 25 -13.72 -26.07 -26.48
C ASN A 25 -14.80 -26.90 -25.72
N PRO A 26 -15.68 -26.23 -24.90
CA PRO A 26 -16.79 -26.77 -24.09
C PRO A 26 -18.18 -26.55 -24.78
N PRO A 27 -19.40 -26.62 -24.15
CA PRO A 27 -19.82 -26.91 -22.75
C PRO A 27 -20.96 -27.98 -22.66
N PRO A 28 -21.85 -27.95 -21.64
CA PRO A 28 -23.21 -27.42 -21.90
C PRO A 28 -23.84 -26.55 -20.77
N GLU A 29 -25.03 -26.00 -21.03
CA GLU A 29 -25.79 -25.07 -20.15
C GLU A 29 -26.62 -25.74 -19.03
N SER A 30 -27.03 -24.95 -18.02
CA SER A 30 -28.35 -25.07 -17.37
C SER A 30 -28.91 -23.67 -17.01
N LYS A 31 -30.24 -23.54 -16.82
CA LYS A 31 -30.95 -22.24 -16.94
C LYS A 31 -31.73 -21.79 -15.69
N LYS A 32 -31.64 -20.49 -15.41
CA LYS A 32 -32.62 -19.57 -14.79
C LYS A 32 -33.46 -20.02 -13.58
N THR A 33 -33.40 -19.20 -12.53
CA THR A 33 -34.60 -18.64 -11.87
C THR A 33 -34.35 -17.19 -11.45
N SER A 34 -35.41 -16.41 -11.27
CA SER A 34 -35.36 -14.96 -11.04
C SER A 34 -35.77 -14.60 -9.61
N ALA A 35 -35.07 -13.65 -8.98
CA ALA A 35 -35.54 -12.97 -7.76
C ALA A 35 -35.20 -11.47 -7.84
N ALA A 36 -36.22 -10.61 -7.83
CA ALA A 36 -36.04 -9.17 -7.92
C ALA A 36 -35.94 -8.54 -6.52
N HIS A 37 -34.84 -7.82 -6.24
CA HIS A 37 -34.69 -6.98 -5.05
C HIS A 37 -34.13 -5.61 -5.44
N ALA A 38 -35.04 -4.65 -5.65
CA ALA A 38 -34.70 -3.27 -5.98
C ALA A 38 -34.17 -2.53 -4.74
N LYS A 39 -32.85 -2.59 -4.50
CA LYS A 39 -32.19 -1.72 -3.52
C LYS A 39 -32.15 -0.29 -4.06
N LYS A 40 -32.87 0.62 -3.38
CA LYS A 40 -32.85 2.07 -3.65
C LYS A 40 -31.39 2.56 -3.63
N LYS A 41 -31.00 3.36 -4.62
CA LYS A 41 -29.77 4.16 -4.55
C LYS A 41 -30.01 5.32 -3.57
N PRO A 42 -29.00 5.78 -2.81
CA PRO A 42 -29.08 7.08 -2.15
C PRO A 42 -29.08 8.20 -3.20
N ASP A 43 -29.93 9.19 -3.01
CA ASP A 43 -29.99 10.37 -3.88
C ASP A 43 -28.79 11.29 -3.66
N SER A 44 -27.73 11.06 -4.44
CA SER A 44 -26.67 12.06 -4.60
C SER A 44 -27.24 13.24 -5.40
N ALA A 45 -27.45 14.37 -4.72
CA ALA A 45 -28.13 15.53 -5.28
C ALA A 45 -27.44 16.03 -6.56
N ARG A 46 -28.17 16.01 -7.67
CA ARG A 46 -27.68 16.37 -9.02
C ARG A 46 -27.54 17.90 -9.15
N ALA A 47 -26.48 18.45 -8.54
CA ALA A 47 -26.17 19.87 -8.59
C ALA A 47 -25.95 20.37 -10.03
N SER A 48 -26.89 21.18 -10.51
CA SER A 48 -26.85 22.08 -11.68
C SER A 48 -26.01 21.66 -12.90
N GLY A 49 -26.67 21.03 -13.88
CA GLY A 49 -26.08 20.76 -15.19
C GLY A 49 -25.99 22.00 -16.09
N THR A 50 -25.09 22.93 -15.79
CA THR A 50 -24.82 24.12 -16.61
C THR A 50 -23.31 24.40 -16.75
N ASN A 51 -22.85 24.75 -17.95
CA ASN A 51 -21.46 25.08 -18.34
C ASN A 51 -20.38 23.99 -18.37
N LEU A 52 -20.59 22.77 -17.85
CA LEU A 52 -19.60 21.66 -17.97
C LEU A 52 -19.09 21.43 -19.42
N LYS A 53 -19.94 21.65 -20.44
CA LYS A 53 -19.60 21.49 -21.87
C LYS A 53 -18.56 22.47 -22.45
N LYS A 54 -18.12 23.49 -21.69
CA LYS A 54 -17.08 24.46 -22.12
C LYS A 54 -15.80 24.41 -21.28
N MET A 55 -15.74 23.54 -20.29
CA MET A 55 -14.63 23.44 -19.33
C MET A 55 -13.37 22.89 -20.02
N THR A 56 -12.20 23.53 -19.85
CA THR A 56 -10.97 22.97 -20.43
C THR A 56 -10.53 21.73 -19.66
N LEU A 57 -9.63 20.93 -20.25
CA LEU A 57 -9.08 19.76 -19.57
C LEU A 57 -8.35 20.14 -18.26
N LYS A 58 -7.69 21.30 -18.21
CA LYS A 58 -7.03 21.80 -16.99
C LYS A 58 -8.07 22.12 -15.90
N ASP A 59 -9.11 22.87 -16.26
CA ASP A 59 -10.17 23.26 -15.32
C ASP A 59 -10.94 22.04 -14.80
N ALA A 60 -11.26 21.09 -15.68
CA ALA A 60 -11.97 19.86 -15.33
C ALA A 60 -11.17 18.99 -14.34
N ILE A 61 -9.84 18.90 -14.52
CA ILE A 61 -8.95 18.21 -13.56
C ILE A 61 -8.91 18.95 -12.22
N ALA A 62 -8.74 20.28 -12.24
CA ALA A 62 -8.69 21.10 -11.02
C ALA A 62 -9.99 21.01 -10.22
N HIS A 63 -11.14 21.19 -10.86
CA HIS A 63 -12.46 21.05 -10.25
C HIS A 63 -12.71 19.62 -9.75
N PHE A 64 -12.38 18.60 -10.54
CA PHE A 64 -12.51 17.21 -10.11
C PHE A 64 -11.69 16.94 -8.84
N LEU A 65 -10.38 17.22 -8.84
CA LEU A 65 -9.51 16.99 -7.68
C LEU A 65 -9.89 17.86 -6.47
N GLY A 66 -10.42 19.08 -6.69
CA GLY A 66 -10.87 19.97 -5.62
C GLY A 66 -12.06 19.44 -4.82
N THR A 67 -12.84 18.51 -5.38
CA THR A 67 -13.95 17.83 -4.66
C THR A 67 -13.50 16.63 -3.81
N GLN A 68 -12.21 16.30 -3.77
CA GLN A 68 -11.72 15.00 -3.26
C GLN A 68 -10.95 15.17 -1.95
N THR A 69 -11.28 14.35 -0.95
CA THR A 69 -10.68 14.41 0.41
C THR A 69 -9.37 13.62 0.55
N ASP A 70 -9.08 12.74 -0.41
CA ASP A 70 -7.87 11.91 -0.47
C ASP A 70 -7.30 11.89 -1.90
N VAL A 71 -6.11 11.31 -2.08
CA VAL A 71 -5.42 11.25 -3.37
C VAL A 71 -6.13 10.35 -4.38
N VAL A 72 -6.17 10.78 -5.64
CA VAL A 72 -6.89 10.09 -6.72
C VAL A 72 -5.95 9.49 -7.75
N GLY A 73 -6.10 8.19 -8.00
CA GLY A 73 -5.32 7.45 -8.99
C GLY A 73 -5.68 7.83 -10.45
N LEU A 74 -4.70 7.75 -11.34
CA LEU A 74 -4.83 8.13 -12.76
C LEU A 74 -6.01 7.45 -13.49
N ALA A 75 -6.35 6.21 -13.14
CA ALA A 75 -7.49 5.50 -13.73
C ALA A 75 -8.85 6.16 -13.39
N THR A 76 -9.01 6.61 -12.14
CA THR A 76 -10.20 7.34 -11.68
C THR A 76 -10.30 8.71 -12.33
N ILE A 77 -9.18 9.43 -12.49
CA ILE A 77 -9.14 10.71 -13.22
C ILE A 77 -9.58 10.50 -14.67
N LYS A 78 -9.03 9.51 -15.38
CA LYS A 78 -9.43 9.17 -16.75
C LYS A 78 -10.93 8.92 -16.86
N LYS A 79 -11.48 8.12 -15.95
CA LYS A 79 -12.92 7.80 -15.91
C LYS A 79 -13.79 9.01 -15.60
N ALA A 80 -13.39 9.88 -14.67
CA ALA A 80 -14.11 11.13 -14.41
C ALA A 80 -14.13 12.01 -15.66
N MET A 81 -12.99 12.19 -16.33
CA MET A 81 -12.88 12.98 -17.55
C MET A 81 -13.76 12.45 -18.70
N SER A 82 -13.86 11.13 -18.90
CA SER A 82 -14.77 10.55 -19.90
C SER A 82 -16.23 10.65 -19.48
N ASP A 83 -16.56 10.14 -18.29
CA ASP A 83 -17.94 9.83 -17.90
C ASP A 83 -18.69 11.07 -17.37
N THR A 84 -17.97 12.05 -16.80
CA THR A 84 -18.55 13.25 -16.18
C THR A 84 -18.33 14.51 -17.02
N TYR A 85 -17.15 14.67 -17.63
CA TYR A 85 -16.80 15.86 -18.42
C TYR A 85 -16.88 15.63 -19.94
N GLY A 86 -17.11 14.40 -20.41
CA GLY A 86 -17.36 14.09 -21.82
C GLY A 86 -16.12 14.08 -22.72
N PHE A 87 -14.91 14.02 -22.18
CA PHE A 87 -13.69 13.94 -22.99
C PHE A 87 -13.59 12.57 -23.68
N ALA A 88 -13.45 12.59 -25.02
CA ALA A 88 -13.39 11.38 -25.83
C ALA A 88 -12.19 10.49 -25.44
N ALA A 89 -12.47 9.31 -24.86
CA ALA A 89 -11.45 8.37 -24.43
C ALA A 89 -10.65 7.79 -25.61
N GLY A 90 -9.32 7.73 -25.48
CA GLY A 90 -8.44 7.19 -26.53
C GLY A 90 -6.97 7.50 -26.30
N SER A 91 -6.09 7.00 -27.18
CA SER A 91 -4.63 7.19 -27.07
C SER A 91 -4.22 8.68 -27.08
N ALA A 92 -4.81 9.47 -27.98
CA ALA A 92 -4.58 10.92 -28.05
C ALA A 92 -5.00 11.66 -26.77
N PHE A 93 -6.16 11.32 -26.20
CA PHE A 93 -6.62 11.86 -24.92
C PHE A 93 -5.69 11.45 -23.77
N ASN A 94 -5.28 10.19 -23.69
CA ASN A 94 -4.34 9.71 -22.68
C ASN A 94 -3.00 10.48 -22.70
N LYS A 95 -2.47 10.77 -23.90
CA LYS A 95 -1.25 11.59 -24.06
C LYS A 95 -1.47 13.04 -23.61
N ARG A 96 -2.58 13.67 -23.98
CA ARG A 96 -2.94 15.04 -23.57
C ARG A 96 -3.12 15.15 -22.05
N LEU A 97 -3.90 14.24 -21.46
CA LEU A 97 -4.11 14.16 -20.00
C LEU A 97 -2.79 13.97 -19.25
N ALA A 98 -1.90 13.09 -19.72
CA ALA A 98 -0.60 12.89 -19.08
C ALA A 98 0.26 14.17 -19.14
N LYS A 99 0.31 14.87 -20.29
CA LYS A 99 1.01 16.15 -20.43
C LYS A 99 0.44 17.22 -19.49
N THR A 100 -0.88 17.40 -19.48
CA THR A 100 -1.56 18.39 -18.62
C THR A 100 -1.41 18.08 -17.13
N LEU A 101 -1.43 16.81 -16.72
CA LEU A 101 -1.17 16.45 -15.32
C LEU A 101 0.27 16.77 -14.90
N THR A 102 1.26 16.57 -15.78
CA THR A 102 2.65 17.00 -15.53
C THR A 102 2.74 18.53 -15.45
N GLU A 103 2.22 19.26 -16.44
CA GLU A 103 2.20 20.74 -16.45
C GLU A 103 1.52 21.35 -15.22
N MET A 104 0.48 20.70 -14.68
CA MET A 104 -0.22 21.13 -13.47
C MET A 104 0.57 20.84 -12.18
N VAL A 105 1.39 19.79 -12.15
CA VAL A 105 2.30 19.47 -11.03
C VAL A 105 3.51 20.40 -11.05
N ASP A 106 4.12 20.61 -12.22
CA ASP A 106 5.30 21.47 -12.41
C ASP A 106 5.00 22.95 -12.09
N SER A 107 3.72 23.36 -12.14
CA SER A 107 3.23 24.68 -11.74
C SER A 107 2.59 24.71 -10.34
N GLU A 108 2.81 23.68 -9.53
CA GLU A 108 2.23 23.44 -8.19
C GLU A 108 0.70 23.48 -8.05
N THR A 109 -0.05 23.72 -9.14
CA THR A 109 -1.52 23.81 -9.14
C THR A 109 -2.23 22.52 -8.71
N ILE A 110 -1.55 21.36 -8.84
CA ILE A 110 -1.95 20.10 -8.22
C ILE A 110 -0.72 19.41 -7.63
N GLY A 111 -0.91 18.60 -6.59
CA GLY A 111 0.14 17.77 -6.02
C GLY A 111 0.05 16.32 -6.50
N LYS A 112 1.16 15.58 -6.34
CA LYS A 112 1.31 14.19 -6.80
C LYS A 112 2.02 13.36 -5.74
N ASN A 113 1.36 12.30 -5.26
CA ASN A 113 1.89 11.38 -4.25
C ASN A 113 1.79 9.94 -4.77
N ARG A 114 2.94 9.25 -4.88
CA ARG A 114 3.04 7.82 -5.25
C ARG A 114 2.25 7.41 -6.51
N GLY A 115 2.08 8.34 -7.47
CA GLY A 115 1.36 8.11 -8.73
C GLY A 115 -0.12 8.52 -8.74
N SER A 116 -0.66 8.94 -7.60
CA SER A 116 -1.98 9.57 -7.44
C SER A 116 -1.84 11.10 -7.29
N TYR A 117 -2.94 11.84 -7.49
CA TYR A 117 -2.96 13.31 -7.56
C TYR A 117 -3.95 13.92 -6.56
N HIS A 118 -3.74 15.18 -6.18
CA HIS A 118 -4.62 15.96 -5.29
C HIS A 118 -4.57 17.46 -5.64
N ALA A 119 -5.56 18.25 -5.20
CA ALA A 119 -5.69 19.68 -5.54
C ALA A 119 -4.71 20.61 -4.76
N GLY A 120 -3.41 20.30 -4.78
CA GLY A 120 -2.38 21.12 -4.17
C GLY A 120 -2.24 20.93 -2.66
N LYS A 121 -1.39 21.76 -2.05
CA LYS A 121 -0.94 21.65 -0.64
C LYS A 121 -2.09 21.91 0.34
N ASP A 122 -2.90 22.93 0.08
CA ASP A 122 -3.98 23.41 0.96
C ASP A 122 -5.29 22.59 0.85
N SER A 123 -5.36 21.65 -0.10
CA SER A 123 -6.48 20.72 -0.19
C SER A 123 -6.51 19.76 1.01
N VAL A 124 -7.70 19.26 1.38
CA VAL A 124 -7.86 18.25 2.45
C VAL A 124 -6.93 17.05 2.24
N ALA A 125 -6.76 16.60 0.99
CA ALA A 125 -5.83 15.55 0.62
C ALA A 125 -4.34 15.97 0.81
N GLY A 126 -3.97 17.21 0.48
CA GLY A 126 -2.62 17.75 0.70
C GLY A 126 -2.26 17.86 2.19
N ILE A 127 -3.16 18.43 3.00
CA ILE A 127 -3.05 18.51 4.46
C ILE A 127 -2.93 17.11 5.07
N ASN A 128 -3.75 16.15 4.61
CA ASN A 128 -3.66 14.76 5.02
C ASN A 128 -2.32 14.09 4.65
N ILE A 129 -1.66 14.47 3.56
CA ILE A 129 -0.32 13.98 3.22
C ILE A 129 0.71 14.56 4.19
N ALA A 130 0.72 15.89 4.38
CA ALA A 130 1.66 16.55 5.28
C ALA A 130 1.57 15.98 6.71
N LEU A 131 0.36 15.79 7.25
CA LEU A 131 0.13 15.15 8.54
C LEU A 131 0.57 13.68 8.60
N ARG A 132 0.51 12.93 7.49
CA ARG A 132 1.00 11.54 7.41
C ARG A 132 2.53 11.47 7.32
N GLU A 133 3.18 12.51 6.77
CA GLU A 133 4.63 12.61 6.64
C GLU A 133 5.28 13.17 7.91
N GLU A 134 4.70 14.19 8.53
CA GLU A 134 5.08 14.68 9.86
C GLU A 134 5.01 13.56 10.91
N LYS A 135 3.93 12.77 10.94
CA LYS A 135 3.80 11.62 11.85
C LYS A 135 4.81 10.51 11.56
N ARG A 136 5.30 10.36 10.33
CA ARG A 136 6.42 9.46 10.02
C ARG A 136 7.73 10.03 10.55
N ALA A 137 7.99 11.32 10.33
CA ALA A 137 9.19 11.99 10.82
C ALA A 137 9.22 12.11 12.36
N GLU A 138 8.07 12.15 13.05
CA GLU A 138 8.00 11.99 14.51
C GLU A 138 8.30 10.53 14.91
N ALA A 139 7.70 9.54 14.24
CA ALA A 139 7.96 8.12 14.51
C ALA A 139 9.45 7.77 14.33
N GLU A 140 10.05 8.16 13.22
CA GLU A 140 11.46 7.93 12.89
C GLU A 140 12.40 8.62 13.90
N ARG A 141 12.11 9.85 14.31
CA ARG A 141 12.87 10.54 15.38
C ARG A 141 12.75 9.85 16.74
N ARG A 142 11.58 9.26 17.05
CA ARG A 142 11.35 8.51 18.29
C ARG A 142 12.04 7.16 18.28
N GLU A 143 11.89 6.38 17.22
CA GLU A 143 12.60 5.13 17.01
C GLU A 143 14.13 5.34 17.08
N ALA A 144 14.65 6.41 16.48
CA ALA A 144 16.06 6.79 16.58
C ALA A 144 16.50 7.26 17.98
N ALA A 145 15.57 7.73 18.83
CA ALA A 145 15.82 8.07 20.23
C ALA A 145 15.65 6.87 21.18
N GLY A 146 15.25 5.69 20.68
CA GLY A 146 14.96 4.51 21.50
C GLY A 146 13.57 4.53 22.16
N ASP A 147 12.68 5.47 21.79
CA ASP A 147 11.26 5.40 22.13
C ASP A 147 10.61 4.21 21.41
N ILE A 148 9.75 3.46 22.11
CA ILE A 148 9.05 2.29 21.60
C ILE A 148 7.56 2.58 21.46
N LYS A 149 6.96 2.22 20.32
CA LYS A 149 5.52 2.36 20.11
C LYS A 149 4.77 1.16 20.69
N CYS A 150 3.91 1.38 21.68
CA CYS A 150 3.14 0.31 22.29
C CYS A 150 2.07 -0.25 21.32
N PRO A 151 2.12 -1.54 20.92
CA PRO A 151 1.21 -2.11 19.92
C PRO A 151 -0.24 -2.26 20.41
N PHE A 152 -0.50 -2.05 21.70
CA PHE A 152 -1.83 -2.17 22.30
C PHE A 152 -2.62 -0.86 22.40
N CYS A 153 -1.95 0.29 22.34
CA CYS A 153 -2.57 1.61 22.50
C CYS A 153 -2.00 2.68 21.56
N GLU A 154 -1.07 2.28 20.67
CA GLU A 154 -0.37 3.11 19.68
C GLU A 154 0.39 4.34 20.20
N ARG A 155 0.47 4.52 21.51
CA ARG A 155 1.26 5.58 22.12
C ARG A 155 2.73 5.20 22.20
N TRP A 156 3.58 6.20 22.04
CA TRP A 156 5.00 6.12 22.32
C TRP A 156 5.25 6.01 23.83
N CYS A 157 6.27 5.24 24.15
CA CYS A 157 6.76 4.93 25.47
C CYS A 157 8.26 5.16 25.44
N SER A 158 8.85 5.86 26.41
CA SER A 158 10.30 6.00 26.39
C SER A 158 10.95 4.66 26.72
N GLY A 159 11.92 4.24 25.90
CA GLY A 159 12.54 2.93 26.04
C GLY A 159 13.08 2.71 27.45
N LEU A 160 13.71 3.74 28.04
CA LEU A 160 14.32 3.69 29.37
C LEU A 160 13.31 3.60 30.52
N THR A 161 12.12 4.21 30.41
CA THR A 161 11.13 4.23 31.51
C THR A 161 10.19 3.03 31.46
N CYS A 162 9.87 2.55 30.24
CA CYS A 162 9.03 1.38 30.05
C CYS A 162 9.81 0.06 30.07
N PHE A 163 11.15 0.05 30.05
CA PHE A 163 11.95 -1.18 30.16
C PHE A 163 11.81 -1.84 31.54
N VAL A 164 11.70 -3.17 31.56
CA VAL A 164 11.56 -3.98 32.78
C VAL A 164 12.77 -4.90 32.99
N GLY A 165 13.34 -5.44 31.91
CA GLY A 165 14.49 -6.34 31.95
C GLY A 165 14.79 -6.98 30.60
N GLU A 166 15.97 -7.62 30.46
CA GLU A 166 16.35 -8.32 29.24
C GLU A 166 15.78 -9.74 29.18
N ASP A 167 15.37 -10.17 27.98
CA ASP A 167 15.14 -11.59 27.69
C ASP A 167 16.48 -12.27 27.38
N SER A 168 17.01 -12.99 28.38
CA SER A 168 18.27 -13.72 28.29
C SER A 168 18.24 -14.90 27.30
N ILE A 169 17.05 -15.33 26.85
CA ILE A 169 16.88 -16.40 25.88
C ILE A 169 16.72 -15.82 24.47
N ALA A 170 15.92 -14.77 24.30
CA ALA A 170 15.57 -14.19 23.00
C ALA A 170 16.46 -13.01 22.54
N ARG A 171 17.41 -12.54 23.38
CA ARG A 171 18.17 -11.29 23.14
C ARG A 171 17.24 -10.10 22.90
N GLY A 172 16.26 -10.00 23.79
CA GLY A 172 15.14 -9.07 23.70
C GLY A 172 14.99 -8.22 24.95
N GLY A 173 13.94 -7.40 25.01
CA GLY A 173 13.55 -6.68 26.22
C GLY A 173 12.09 -6.89 26.57
N GLU A 174 11.80 -7.10 27.86
CA GLU A 174 10.46 -6.88 28.40
C GLU A 174 10.25 -5.37 28.57
N TYR A 175 9.16 -4.85 28.00
CA TYR A 175 8.72 -3.49 28.22
C TYR A 175 7.27 -3.46 28.72
N ARG A 176 6.97 -2.62 29.71
CA ARG A 176 5.63 -2.41 30.25
C ARG A 176 5.18 -0.99 29.98
N CYS A 177 4.12 -0.85 29.18
CA CYS A 177 3.57 0.43 28.78
C CYS A 177 3.03 1.24 29.98
N GLU A 178 3.66 2.35 30.34
CA GLU A 178 3.30 3.17 31.52
C GLU A 178 1.94 3.85 31.42
N HIS A 179 1.40 4.05 30.21
CA HIS A 179 0.11 4.73 29.99
C HIS A 179 -1.00 4.09 30.83
N ALA A 180 -1.67 4.91 31.65
CA ALA A 180 -2.54 4.45 32.73
C ALA A 180 -3.69 3.51 32.29
N GLY A 181 -4.21 3.69 31.08
CA GLY A 181 -5.24 2.82 30.47
C GLY A 181 -4.71 1.60 29.70
N CYS A 182 -3.39 1.35 29.70
CA CYS A 182 -2.75 0.22 29.03
C CYS A 182 -2.08 -0.73 30.02
N ARG A 183 -0.93 -0.35 30.61
CA ARG A 183 -0.15 -1.15 31.59
C ARG A 183 0.25 -2.58 31.17
N LYS A 184 0.09 -2.93 29.88
CA LYS A 184 0.43 -4.23 29.29
C LYS A 184 1.93 -4.36 29.06
N THR A 185 2.44 -5.58 29.28
CA THR A 185 3.76 -6.03 28.82
C THR A 185 3.74 -6.23 27.29
N LEU A 186 4.79 -5.79 26.60
CA LEU A 186 5.20 -6.20 25.26
C LEU A 186 6.62 -6.76 25.31
N TRP A 187 6.99 -7.59 24.34
CA TRP A 187 8.36 -8.08 24.18
C TRP A 187 8.89 -7.71 22.81
N THR A 188 10.14 -7.26 22.76
CA THR A 188 10.89 -7.07 21.51
C THR A 188 12.01 -8.11 21.40
N TRP A 189 12.44 -8.43 20.18
CA TRP A 189 13.71 -9.13 19.91
C TRP A 189 14.42 -8.50 18.72
N ILE A 190 15.69 -8.87 18.55
CA ILE A 190 16.46 -8.60 17.34
C ILE A 190 16.40 -9.86 16.47
N SER A 191 15.84 -9.75 15.25
CA SER A 191 15.88 -10.83 14.26
C SER A 191 17.30 -10.96 13.68
N ASP A 192 18.08 -11.86 14.31
CA ASP A 192 19.24 -12.57 13.77
C ASP A 192 20.15 -11.79 12.77
N GLY A 193 21.06 -10.98 13.31
CA GLY A 193 22.18 -10.43 12.55
C GLY A 193 23.02 -9.39 13.28
N TYR A 194 24.16 -9.79 13.85
CA TYR A 194 25.04 -9.01 14.75
C TYR A 194 25.71 -7.75 14.14
N THR A 195 25.43 -7.38 12.89
CA THR A 195 26.24 -6.40 12.12
C THR A 195 25.47 -5.32 11.36
N ILE A 196 24.13 -5.34 11.36
CA ILE A 196 23.32 -4.34 10.65
C ILE A 196 22.14 -3.94 11.54
N GLY A 197 21.88 -2.64 11.69
CA GLY A 197 20.68 -2.14 12.35
C GLY A 197 19.42 -2.59 11.61
N ARG A 198 18.66 -3.51 12.22
CA ARG A 198 17.39 -4.04 11.71
C ARG A 198 16.22 -3.45 12.50
N PRO A 199 15.00 -3.37 11.92
CA PRO A 199 13.82 -2.92 12.65
C PRO A 199 13.53 -3.82 13.86
N VAL A 200 13.05 -3.20 14.94
CA VAL A 200 12.66 -3.91 16.17
C VAL A 200 11.34 -4.65 15.93
N GLU A 201 11.35 -5.97 16.13
CA GLU A 201 10.15 -6.81 15.98
C GLU A 201 9.42 -7.01 17.32
N TYR A 202 8.10 -7.20 17.27
CA TYR A 202 7.21 -7.19 18.44
C TYR A 202 6.41 -8.49 18.59
N LYS A 203 6.43 -9.10 19.79
CA LYS A 203 5.46 -10.13 20.19
C LYS A 203 4.43 -9.49 21.09
N VAL A 204 3.20 -9.49 20.59
CA VAL A 204 1.99 -9.23 21.36
C VAL A 204 1.74 -10.46 22.25
N ALA A 205 2.56 -10.63 23.27
CA ALA A 205 2.48 -11.76 24.19
C ALA A 205 1.23 -11.62 25.08
N TYR A 206 0.15 -12.30 24.70
CA TYR A 206 -1.03 -12.42 25.54
C TYR A 206 -0.68 -13.21 26.81
N LYS A 207 -0.57 -12.51 27.94
CA LYS A 207 -0.36 -13.09 29.29
C LYS A 207 -1.58 -13.98 29.62
N GLY A 208 -1.48 -15.26 29.28
CA GLY A 208 -2.58 -16.22 29.28
C GLY A 208 -2.34 -17.49 28.45
N LEU A 209 -1.41 -17.49 27.47
CA LEU A 209 -1.06 -18.69 26.68
C LEU A 209 0.09 -19.54 27.25
N TYR A 210 0.78 -19.06 28.27
CA TYR A 210 1.66 -19.88 29.10
C TYR A 210 0.99 -20.10 30.46
N LYS A 211 0.32 -21.24 30.60
CA LYS A 211 0.03 -21.86 31.90
C LYS A 211 1.06 -22.97 32.11
N ASN A 212 1.77 -22.89 33.24
CA ASN A 212 2.61 -23.92 33.88
C ASN A 212 3.20 -24.98 32.94
#